data_AF-A0AA39RVT2-F1
#
_entry.id   AF-A0AA39RVT2-F1
#
_cell.length_a   1.000
_cell.length_b   1.000
_cell.length_c   1.000
_cell.angle_alpha   90.00
_cell.angle_beta   90.00
_cell.angle_gamma   90.00
#
_symmetry.space_group_name_H-M   'P 1'
#
loop_
_entity.id
_entity.type
_entity.pdbx_description
1 polymer ?
#
loop_
_entity_poly.entity_id
_entity_poly.type
_entity_poly.pdbx_seq_one_letter_code
_entity_poly.pdbx_strand_id
1 'polypeptide(L)'
;MACSYKIDANHRSDSHVRTDNNFTLVEEDSSSDDYEDRVNYKDVIRKGNSELESSISDPRDEATPDNWIKRNSTMVRLTANHPFNSEAPLPRLMHHGFITPIPLHYVRNHGPVPKASWNDWTIEITGLVKRPAQLTMYNLINSFKSKEFPVTLVCAGNRRKEQNMEKKTKGFNWGAAGVSTSVWRGVPLRDVLKSCGILSRKKKAFYVCFEGAEDLPGEHGGGGSKYGTSIKRDIAMDASRDIIIAYMQNGENLSPDHGFPVRMIIPGFIGGRMVKWLKRIIVTTEESKNYYHYKDNRVLPSQVDAKLADEKGGGKKVTRVEVTMDGGETWYVCTLDHPEKCSKYGKYWCWCFWSVEVEVLDMIRAKEIAVRAWDETLNTQPEKLIWNVMGMMNNCWFRVRTKECELQGEIGILFEHPTQPGEQSGGWMEEKHLEKSSNSTPSMNTSSKTFSMSEVKKHNSADSAWIIVHGHIYDCTRFLKDHPGGTVSILNKAGTNCTKAFDAIHSDNAKEMLEKYRIGELITIGYTSDSTTSSPNNSIHGT
;
A
#
# COMPACT_ATOMS: atom_id res chain seq x y z
N MET A 1 -4.82 -6.42 -8.71
CA MET A 1 -5.65 -6.03 -9.86
C MET A 1 -6.25 -4.68 -9.57
N ALA A 2 -6.37 -3.87 -10.62
CA ALA A 2 -7.02 -2.57 -10.62
C ALA A 2 -7.88 -2.54 -11.89
N CYS A 3 -9.17 -2.29 -11.75
CA CYS A 3 -10.08 -2.18 -12.89
C CYS A 3 -9.98 -0.78 -13.48
N SER A 4 -9.98 -0.68 -14.81
CA SER A 4 -10.31 0.54 -15.53
C SER A 4 -11.47 0.18 -16.47
N TYR A 5 -12.59 0.90 -16.34
CA TYR A 5 -13.70 0.78 -17.28
C TYR A 5 -13.49 1.79 -18.40
N LYS A 6 -13.50 1.32 -19.64
CA LYS A 6 -13.45 2.17 -20.83
C LYS A 6 -14.68 1.87 -21.66
N ILE A 7 -15.68 2.75 -21.60
CA ILE A 7 -16.91 2.66 -22.39
C ILE A 7 -16.61 3.34 -23.73
N ASP A 8 -16.02 2.59 -24.67
CA ASP A 8 -15.84 3.06 -26.04
C ASP A 8 -17.15 2.85 -26.83
N ALA A 9 -18.06 3.81 -26.74
CA ALA A 9 -19.23 3.87 -27.61
C ALA A 9 -18.81 4.38 -28.99
N ASN A 10 -18.58 3.49 -29.98
CA ASN A 10 -18.67 3.88 -31.38
C ASN A 10 -18.88 2.73 -32.39
N HIS A 11 -19.46 3.12 -33.53
CA HIS A 11 -19.90 2.27 -34.65
C HIS A 11 -18.85 1.29 -35.21
N ARG A 12 -19.32 0.11 -35.62
CA ARG A 12 -18.58 -0.79 -36.53
C ARG A 12 -18.44 -0.17 -37.91
N SER A 13 -17.27 -0.31 -38.50
CA SER A 13 -17.08 -0.35 -39.96
C SER A 13 -16.14 -1.50 -40.31
N ASP A 14 -16.59 -2.41 -41.17
CA ASP A 14 -15.82 -3.60 -41.57
C ASP A 14 -14.64 -3.22 -42.49
N SER A 15 -13.54 -3.94 -42.38
CA SER A 15 -12.58 -4.06 -43.49
C SER A 15 -11.90 -5.44 -43.50
N HIS A 16 -11.66 -5.94 -44.71
CA HIS A 16 -11.39 -7.35 -44.97
C HIS A 16 -9.97 -7.82 -44.63
N VAL A 17 -9.87 -9.07 -44.17
CA VAL A 17 -8.65 -9.87 -44.17
C VAL A 17 -8.18 -10.13 -45.61
N ARG A 18 -6.90 -9.91 -45.89
CA ARG A 18 -6.19 -10.52 -47.01
C ARG A 18 -5.06 -11.39 -46.49
N THR A 19 -5.06 -12.64 -46.93
CA THR A 19 -3.97 -13.61 -46.77
C THR A 19 -3.20 -13.68 -48.08
N ASP A 20 -1.87 -13.62 -48.03
CA ASP A 20 -1.02 -14.08 -49.12
C ASP A 20 0.11 -14.95 -48.54
N ASN A 21 0.20 -16.18 -49.04
CA ASN A 21 1.31 -17.08 -48.78
C ASN A 21 2.43 -16.81 -49.78
N ASN A 22 3.69 -16.84 -49.36
CA ASN A 22 4.76 -17.29 -50.25
C ASN A 22 5.87 -17.98 -49.47
N PHE A 23 6.26 -19.16 -49.96
CA PHE A 23 7.32 -20.01 -49.43
C PHE A 23 8.57 -19.85 -50.30
N THR A 24 9.73 -19.58 -49.70
CA THR A 24 11.04 -19.70 -50.37
C THR A 24 12.12 -20.19 -49.40
N LEU A 25 12.98 -21.07 -49.91
CA LEU A 25 14.09 -21.76 -49.25
C LEU A 25 15.26 -21.78 -50.27
N VAL A 26 16.54 -21.88 -49.91
CA VAL A 26 17.24 -22.12 -48.64
C VAL A 26 18.45 -21.16 -48.62
N GLU A 27 18.94 -20.67 -47.47
CA GLU A 27 20.39 -20.61 -47.19
C GLU A 27 20.71 -20.37 -45.70
N GLU A 28 21.61 -21.19 -45.15
CA GLU A 28 22.07 -21.13 -43.77
C GLU A 28 23.26 -20.18 -43.66
N ASP A 29 23.15 -19.12 -42.85
CA ASP A 29 24.36 -18.41 -42.39
C ASP A 29 24.25 -18.06 -40.90
N SER A 30 25.33 -18.28 -40.17
CA SER A 30 25.29 -18.38 -38.71
C SER A 30 25.44 -17.03 -38.02
N SER A 31 24.33 -16.34 -37.82
CA SER A 31 24.21 -15.12 -37.00
C SER A 31 23.00 -15.25 -36.08
N SER A 32 23.17 -15.11 -34.76
CA SER A 32 22.06 -15.28 -33.81
C SER A 32 21.22 -13.99 -33.70
N ASP A 33 20.25 -13.84 -34.60
CA ASP A 33 19.25 -12.76 -34.57
C ASP A 33 18.21 -12.96 -33.46
N ASP A 34 18.66 -12.78 -32.22
CA ASP A 34 17.87 -12.75 -30.98
C ASP A 34 17.42 -11.30 -30.64
N TYR A 35 17.26 -10.47 -31.69
CA TYR A 35 17.12 -9.00 -31.60
C TYR A 35 15.72 -8.45 -31.84
N GLU A 36 14.78 -9.24 -32.37
CA GLU A 36 13.40 -8.80 -32.55
C GLU A 36 12.55 -8.98 -31.28
N ASP A 37 11.60 -8.06 -31.06
CA ASP A 37 10.68 -8.00 -29.91
C ASP A 37 11.31 -7.89 -28.50
N ARG A 38 12.36 -7.08 -28.30
CA ARG A 38 12.56 -6.50 -26.96
C ARG A 38 11.64 -5.30 -26.79
N VAL A 39 10.59 -5.45 -25.97
CA VAL A 39 9.73 -4.33 -25.57
C VAL A 39 10.61 -3.19 -25.05
N ASN A 40 10.68 -2.09 -25.79
CA ASN A 40 11.58 -1.00 -25.46
C ASN A 40 11.00 -0.17 -24.31
N TYR A 41 11.19 -0.64 -23.08
CA TYR A 41 10.71 0.05 -21.88
C TYR A 41 11.23 1.49 -21.78
N LYS A 42 12.32 1.87 -22.47
CA LYS A 42 12.81 3.26 -22.52
C LYS A 42 11.78 4.22 -23.12
N ASP A 43 11.06 3.82 -24.18
CA ASP A 43 10.04 4.67 -24.79
C ASP A 43 8.80 4.80 -23.88
N VAL A 44 8.42 3.70 -23.21
CA VAL A 44 7.34 3.67 -22.21
C VAL A 44 7.69 4.60 -21.03
N ILE A 45 8.91 4.50 -20.50
CA ILE A 45 9.41 5.35 -19.41
C ILE A 45 9.46 6.82 -19.85
N ARG A 46 10.00 7.12 -21.04
CA ARG A 46 10.05 8.49 -21.59
C ARG A 46 8.66 9.10 -21.70
N LYS A 47 7.68 8.36 -22.24
CA LYS A 47 6.29 8.79 -22.35
C LYS A 47 5.68 9.03 -20.96
N GLY A 48 5.75 8.04 -20.07
CA GLY A 48 5.20 8.14 -18.72
C GLY A 48 5.77 9.30 -17.90
N ASN A 49 7.06 9.60 -18.04
CA ASN A 49 7.70 10.74 -17.40
C ASN A 49 7.32 12.09 -18.05
N SER A 50 7.03 12.13 -19.36
CA SER A 50 6.63 13.37 -20.06
C SER A 50 5.23 13.87 -19.70
N GLU A 51 4.37 12.98 -19.20
CA GLU A 51 3.00 13.26 -18.73
C GLU A 51 2.93 13.54 -17.21
N LEU A 52 4.08 13.70 -16.56
CA LEU A 52 4.19 13.78 -15.11
C LEU A 52 4.63 15.17 -14.65
N GLU A 53 3.93 15.77 -13.68
CA GLU A 53 4.40 16.98 -13.03
C GLU A 53 5.64 16.72 -12.17
N SER A 54 6.50 17.74 -12.09
CA SER A 54 7.70 17.74 -11.27
C SER A 54 7.40 17.47 -9.80
N SER A 55 8.24 16.66 -9.16
CA SER A 55 8.20 16.49 -7.71
C SER A 55 8.59 17.78 -6.99
N ILE A 56 7.86 18.13 -5.94
CA ILE A 56 7.99 19.38 -5.19
C ILE A 56 8.54 19.14 -3.79
N SER A 57 9.10 20.18 -3.17
CA SER A 57 9.24 20.21 -1.71
C SER A 57 7.86 20.42 -1.12
N ASP A 58 7.33 19.41 -0.43
CA ASP A 58 5.98 19.42 0.14
C ASP A 58 6.01 20.09 1.52
N PRO A 59 5.21 21.15 1.79
CA PRO A 59 5.18 21.80 3.10
C PRO A 59 4.87 20.85 4.27
N ARG A 60 4.19 19.73 4.00
CA ARG A 60 3.91 18.69 5.02
C ARG A 60 5.17 17.97 5.51
N ASP A 61 6.25 17.99 4.72
CA ASP A 61 7.53 17.35 5.05
C ASP A 61 8.51 18.30 5.76
N GLU A 62 8.31 19.62 5.76
CA GLU A 62 9.25 20.62 6.31
C GLU A 62 9.68 20.33 7.77
N ALA A 63 8.70 19.97 8.61
CA ALA A 63 8.88 19.63 10.02
C ALA A 63 9.28 18.16 10.26
N THR A 64 9.68 17.42 9.21
CA THR A 64 10.03 15.99 9.28
C THR A 64 11.51 15.77 8.97
N PRO A 65 12.10 14.62 9.38
CA PRO A 65 13.45 14.23 8.97
C PRO A 65 13.66 14.11 7.45
N ASP A 66 12.57 13.98 6.69
CA ASP A 66 12.56 13.78 5.24
C ASP A 66 12.42 15.11 4.45
N ASN A 67 12.49 16.28 5.11
CA ASN A 67 12.27 17.61 4.50
C ASN A 67 13.14 17.99 3.28
N TRP A 68 14.16 17.19 3.00
CA TRP A 68 15.09 17.33 1.89
C TRP A 68 14.66 16.55 0.63
N ILE A 69 13.62 15.71 0.73
CA ILE A 69 13.14 14.84 -0.34
C ILE A 69 11.98 15.53 -1.06
N LYS A 70 12.13 15.72 -2.38
CA LYS A 70 11.02 16.15 -3.23
C LYS A 70 10.13 14.97 -3.58
N ARG A 71 8.82 15.13 -3.44
CA ARG A 71 7.80 14.10 -3.68
C ARG A 71 6.73 14.61 -4.64
N ASN A 72 6.07 13.70 -5.34
CA ASN A 72 4.94 14.03 -6.18
C ASN A 72 3.73 14.42 -5.30
N SER A 73 3.12 15.57 -5.55
CA SER A 73 2.06 16.13 -4.69
C SER A 73 0.73 15.39 -4.78
N THR A 74 0.48 14.64 -5.86
CA THR A 74 -0.74 13.86 -6.08
C THR A 74 -0.75 12.51 -5.34
N MET A 75 0.40 12.09 -4.80
CA MET A 75 0.49 10.85 -4.01
C MET A 75 -0.37 10.93 -2.75
N VAL A 76 -1.21 9.93 -2.53
CA VAL A 76 -2.10 9.86 -1.37
C VAL A 76 -1.30 9.42 -0.16
N ARG A 77 -1.13 10.31 0.83
CA ARG A 77 -0.46 9.99 2.11
C ARG A 77 -1.37 9.12 2.99
N LEU A 78 -0.80 8.04 3.54
CA LEU A 78 -1.53 7.00 4.28
C LEU A 78 -1.21 6.97 5.79
N THR A 79 -0.23 7.75 6.24
CA THR A 79 0.28 7.80 7.62
C THR A 79 0.54 9.24 8.07
N ALA A 80 -0.41 10.14 7.81
CA ALA A 80 -0.25 11.58 7.98
C ALA A 80 1.03 12.09 7.29
N ASN A 81 1.88 12.85 7.99
CA ASN A 81 3.09 13.42 7.39
C ASN A 81 4.28 12.44 7.40
N HIS A 82 4.54 11.76 8.52
CA HIS A 82 5.72 10.92 8.72
C HIS A 82 5.44 9.70 9.62
N PRO A 83 6.04 8.51 9.38
CA PRO A 83 6.90 8.17 8.25
C PRO A 83 6.14 8.18 6.92
N PHE A 84 6.79 8.49 5.81
CA PHE A 84 6.11 8.62 4.52
C PHE A 84 5.64 7.24 4.01
N ASN A 85 4.32 7.07 3.90
CA ASN A 85 3.70 5.94 3.24
C ASN A 85 2.64 6.49 2.29
N SER A 86 2.67 6.06 1.03
CA SER A 86 1.82 6.62 0.00
C SER A 86 1.54 5.65 -1.15
N GLU A 87 0.39 5.82 -1.78
CA GLU A 87 0.03 5.19 -3.05
C GLU A 87 -0.39 6.24 -4.08
N ALA A 88 -0.22 5.92 -5.36
CA ALA A 88 -0.74 6.75 -6.43
C ALA A 88 -2.28 6.70 -6.46
N PRO A 89 -2.97 7.78 -6.87
CA PRO A 89 -4.39 7.71 -7.20
C PRO A 89 -4.65 6.59 -8.22
N LEU A 90 -5.57 5.67 -7.92
CA LEU A 90 -5.78 4.46 -8.71
C LEU A 90 -6.01 4.71 -10.22
N PRO A 91 -6.82 5.70 -10.65
CA PRO A 91 -6.98 6.01 -12.08
C PRO A 91 -5.67 6.45 -12.72
N ARG A 92 -4.82 7.17 -11.98
CA ARG A 92 -3.52 7.65 -12.46
C ARG A 92 -2.50 6.54 -12.59
N LEU A 93 -2.48 5.59 -11.64
CA LEU A 93 -1.66 4.38 -11.73
C LEU A 93 -2.02 3.59 -13.00
N MET A 94 -3.32 3.46 -13.31
CA MET A 94 -3.80 2.77 -14.51
C MET A 94 -3.48 3.54 -15.80
N HIS A 95 -3.61 4.87 -15.81
CA HIS A 95 -3.31 5.72 -16.95
C HIS A 95 -1.88 5.53 -17.48
N HIS A 96 -0.89 5.43 -16.60
CA HIS A 96 0.52 5.22 -17.02
C HIS A 96 0.84 3.78 -17.45
N GLY A 97 -0.11 2.84 -17.35
CA GLY A 97 0.02 1.49 -17.90
C GLY A 97 1.15 0.67 -17.26
N PHE A 98 1.86 -0.11 -18.09
CA PHE A 98 2.71 -1.22 -17.62
C PHE A 98 3.92 -0.82 -16.76
N ILE A 99 4.53 0.34 -17.00
CA ILE A 99 5.65 0.85 -16.18
C ILE A 99 5.22 2.10 -15.45
N THR A 100 5.17 2.04 -14.13
CA THR A 100 4.85 3.16 -13.25
C THR A 100 6.02 4.16 -13.22
N PRO A 101 5.79 5.46 -13.49
CA PRO A 101 6.80 6.51 -13.29
C PRO A 101 7.32 6.53 -11.86
N ILE A 102 8.62 6.82 -11.66
CA ILE A 102 9.26 6.71 -10.33
C ILE A 102 8.54 7.54 -9.25
N PRO A 103 8.10 8.79 -9.50
CA PRO A 103 7.41 9.58 -8.47
C PRO A 103 5.97 9.16 -8.17
N LEU A 104 5.39 8.22 -8.94
CA LEU A 104 4.11 7.57 -8.65
C LEU A 104 4.26 6.14 -8.11
N HIS A 105 5.47 5.61 -8.07
CA HIS A 105 5.71 4.29 -7.50
C HIS A 105 5.45 4.34 -5.98
N TYR A 106 4.59 3.45 -5.48
CA TYR A 106 4.13 3.50 -4.08
C TYR A 106 5.31 3.50 -3.10
N VAL A 107 5.20 4.28 -2.01
CA VAL A 107 6.23 4.35 -0.98
C VAL A 107 5.75 3.70 0.30
N ARG A 108 6.59 2.84 0.88
CA ARG A 108 6.45 2.35 2.25
C ARG A 108 7.76 2.62 3.00
N ASN A 109 7.71 3.53 3.96
CA ASN A 109 8.79 3.77 4.93
C ASN A 109 8.31 3.41 6.34
N HIS A 110 9.14 2.72 7.11
CA HIS A 110 8.89 2.44 8.53
C HIS A 110 9.40 3.55 9.46
N GLY A 111 10.25 4.44 8.94
CA GLY A 111 10.86 5.57 9.67
C GLY A 111 11.51 6.57 8.70
N PRO A 112 12.46 7.39 9.17
CA PRO A 112 13.21 8.34 8.37
C PRO A 112 13.97 7.71 7.20
N VAL A 113 14.06 8.45 6.08
CA VAL A 113 14.88 8.06 4.94
C VAL A 113 16.35 8.42 5.21
N PRO A 114 17.29 7.45 5.15
CA PRO A 114 18.72 7.73 5.30
C PRO A 114 19.24 8.71 4.22
N LYS A 115 19.96 9.76 4.65
CA LYS A 115 20.74 10.63 3.76
C LYS A 115 21.99 9.90 3.31
N ALA A 116 21.88 9.17 2.21
CA ALA A 116 22.96 8.36 1.66
C ALA A 116 23.79 9.07 0.58
N SER A 117 25.05 8.68 0.44
CA SER A 117 25.99 9.11 -0.60
C SER A 117 26.45 7.89 -1.40
N TRP A 118 26.57 8.01 -2.72
CA TRP A 118 27.01 6.89 -3.57
C TRP A 118 28.44 6.42 -3.26
N ASN A 119 29.35 7.37 -3.03
CA ASN A 119 30.79 7.09 -2.88
C ASN A 119 31.11 6.45 -1.53
N ASP A 120 30.40 6.85 -0.48
CA ASP A 120 30.64 6.41 0.90
C ASP A 120 29.84 5.14 1.25
N TRP A 121 28.96 4.69 0.35
CA TRP A 121 28.12 3.54 0.63
C TRP A 121 28.82 2.21 0.42
N THR A 122 28.74 1.39 1.46
CA THR A 122 29.27 0.03 1.51
C THR A 122 28.22 -1.00 1.90
N ILE A 123 28.32 -2.20 1.33
CA ILE A 123 27.51 -3.37 1.67
C ILE A 123 28.43 -4.44 2.27
N GLU A 124 28.16 -4.88 3.49
CA GLU A 124 28.84 -6.01 4.12
C GLU A 124 28.24 -7.33 3.63
N ILE A 125 29.08 -8.31 3.25
CA ILE A 125 28.69 -9.70 3.01
C ILE A 125 29.45 -10.58 3.99
N THR A 126 28.72 -11.27 4.88
CA THR A 126 29.30 -11.89 6.08
C THR A 126 28.53 -13.15 6.53
N GLY A 127 28.91 -13.71 7.68
CA GLY A 127 28.37 -14.95 8.22
C GLY A 127 28.97 -16.20 7.57
N LEU A 128 28.12 -17.13 7.15
CA LEU A 128 28.51 -18.43 6.58
C LEU A 128 28.98 -18.33 5.11
N VAL A 129 30.05 -17.57 4.90
CA VAL A 129 30.77 -17.37 3.63
C VAL A 129 32.27 -17.64 3.83
N LYS A 130 32.99 -18.09 2.80
CA LYS A 130 34.44 -18.36 2.89
C LYS A 130 35.30 -17.09 2.88
N ARG A 131 34.81 -16.03 2.24
CA ARG A 131 35.47 -14.74 2.07
C ARG A 131 34.45 -13.65 2.37
N PRO A 132 34.33 -13.21 3.63
CA PRO A 132 33.59 -12.00 3.96
C PRO A 132 34.13 -10.81 3.16
N ALA A 133 33.27 -9.88 2.79
CA ALA A 133 33.62 -8.77 1.92
C ALA A 133 32.86 -7.50 2.32
N GLN A 134 33.45 -6.34 2.02
CA GLN A 134 32.77 -5.07 2.06
C GLN A 134 32.84 -4.46 0.65
N LEU A 135 31.69 -4.36 -0.02
CA LEU A 135 31.59 -3.84 -1.39
C LEU A 135 31.19 -2.37 -1.34
N THR A 136 32.04 -1.48 -1.88
CA THR A 136 31.61 -0.13 -2.27
C THR A 136 30.64 -0.21 -3.46
N MET A 137 29.89 0.85 -3.72
CA MET A 137 29.05 0.92 -4.93
C MET A 137 29.86 0.75 -6.21
N TYR A 138 31.08 1.31 -6.27
CA TYR A 138 32.01 1.12 -7.39
C TYR A 138 32.39 -0.36 -7.58
N ASN A 139 32.75 -1.06 -6.51
CA ASN A 139 33.09 -2.48 -6.58
C ASN A 139 31.87 -3.32 -6.99
N LEU A 140 30.69 -2.97 -6.50
CA LEU A 140 29.43 -3.66 -6.84
C LEU A 140 29.14 -3.59 -8.34
N ILE A 141 29.17 -2.40 -8.95
CA ILE A 141 28.77 -2.25 -10.37
C ILE A 141 29.84 -2.74 -11.37
N ASN A 142 31.13 -2.73 -10.99
CA ASN A 142 32.22 -3.12 -11.90
C ASN A 142 32.63 -4.59 -11.77
N SER A 143 32.43 -5.23 -10.60
CA SER A 143 32.87 -6.63 -10.39
C SER A 143 31.84 -7.67 -10.83
N PHE A 144 30.62 -7.28 -11.18
CA PHE A 144 29.52 -8.20 -11.48
C PHE A 144 28.69 -7.73 -12.68
N LYS A 145 28.32 -8.66 -13.57
CA LYS A 145 27.46 -8.36 -14.72
C LYS A 145 26.04 -8.01 -14.25
N SER A 146 25.60 -6.77 -14.51
CA SER A 146 24.24 -6.33 -14.18
C SER A 146 23.18 -7.03 -15.04
N LYS A 147 22.00 -7.27 -14.46
CA LYS A 147 20.75 -7.56 -15.17
C LYS A 147 19.83 -6.33 -15.14
N GLU A 148 18.95 -6.22 -16.13
CA GLU A 148 17.90 -5.20 -16.22
C GLU A 148 16.61 -5.85 -16.74
N PHE A 149 15.50 -5.73 -16.00
CA PHE A 149 14.21 -6.33 -16.33
C PHE A 149 13.07 -5.70 -15.48
N PRO A 150 11.80 -5.76 -15.91
CA PRO A 150 10.68 -5.23 -15.14
C PRO A 150 10.31 -6.15 -13.97
N VAL A 151 9.84 -5.56 -12.86
CA VAL A 151 9.29 -6.27 -11.70
C VAL A 151 8.14 -5.46 -11.11
N THR A 152 7.01 -6.12 -10.83
CA THR A 152 5.93 -5.55 -10.02
C THR A 152 6.23 -5.74 -8.55
N LEU A 153 6.27 -4.65 -7.80
CA LEU A 153 6.33 -4.64 -6.35
C LEU A 153 4.90 -4.51 -5.80
N VAL A 154 4.58 -5.26 -4.76
CA VAL A 154 3.28 -5.21 -4.07
C VAL A 154 3.51 -5.09 -2.57
N CYS A 155 2.86 -4.11 -1.93
CA CYS A 155 2.81 -4.01 -0.48
C CYS A 155 1.97 -5.15 0.09
N ALA A 156 2.45 -5.84 1.13
CA ALA A 156 1.64 -6.85 1.83
C ALA A 156 0.34 -6.27 2.43
N GLY A 157 0.29 -4.95 2.64
CA GLY A 157 -0.89 -4.21 3.06
C GLY A 157 -1.80 -3.73 1.94
N ASN A 158 -1.56 -4.04 0.65
CA ASN A 158 -2.47 -3.62 -0.42
C ASN A 158 -3.90 -4.13 -0.16
N ARG A 159 -4.90 -3.29 -0.46
CA ARG A 159 -6.33 -3.51 -0.13
C ARG A 159 -6.63 -3.70 1.37
N ARG A 160 -5.80 -3.15 2.28
CA ARG A 160 -6.05 -3.25 3.72
C ARG A 160 -7.33 -2.51 4.16
N LYS A 161 -7.66 -1.37 3.56
CA LYS A 161 -8.80 -0.56 4.04
C LYS A 161 -10.10 -1.36 4.02
N GLU A 162 -10.32 -2.20 3.02
CA GLU A 162 -11.44 -3.16 2.97
C GLU A 162 -11.52 -4.06 4.22
N GLN A 163 -10.39 -4.59 4.72
CA GLN A 163 -10.37 -5.34 5.98
C GLN A 163 -10.70 -4.45 7.18
N ASN A 164 -10.25 -3.19 7.16
CA ASN A 164 -10.53 -2.22 8.23
C ASN A 164 -12.01 -1.80 8.29
N MET A 165 -12.74 -1.78 7.16
CA MET A 165 -14.18 -1.51 7.12
C MET A 165 -14.99 -2.62 7.80
N GLU A 166 -14.56 -3.87 7.61
CA GLU A 166 -15.14 -5.05 8.28
C GLU A 166 -14.78 -5.09 9.78
N LYS A 167 -13.50 -4.87 10.12
CA LYS A 167 -13.00 -4.78 11.49
C LYS A 167 -11.61 -4.15 11.53
N LYS A 168 -11.42 -3.12 12.36
CA LYS A 168 -10.11 -2.42 12.45
C LYS A 168 -8.94 -3.37 12.74
N THR A 169 -7.94 -3.35 11.87
CA THR A 169 -6.68 -4.08 11.98
C THR A 169 -5.59 -3.18 12.59
N LYS A 170 -4.40 -3.71 12.86
CA LYS A 170 -3.26 -2.91 13.34
C LYS A 170 -2.62 -2.01 12.26
N GLY A 171 -3.02 -2.15 10.99
CA GLY A 171 -2.40 -1.45 9.86
C GLY A 171 -3.20 -0.26 9.34
N PHE A 172 -2.49 0.75 8.88
CA PHE A 172 -3.05 1.93 8.20
C PHE A 172 -3.69 1.60 6.84
N ASN A 173 -4.58 2.48 6.41
CA ASN A 173 -5.53 2.30 5.31
C ASN A 173 -4.89 2.40 3.90
N TRP A 174 -4.42 1.28 3.33
CA TRP A 174 -4.17 1.21 1.88
C TRP A 174 -5.47 0.97 1.11
N GLY A 175 -5.63 1.68 0.00
CA GLY A 175 -6.54 1.33 -1.09
C GLY A 175 -5.98 0.19 -1.94
N ALA A 176 -6.29 0.19 -3.24
CA ALA A 176 -5.89 -0.87 -4.18
C ALA A 176 -4.59 -0.58 -4.95
N ALA A 177 -3.97 0.59 -4.74
CA ALA A 177 -2.79 1.08 -5.47
C ALA A 177 -1.47 0.90 -4.67
N GLY A 178 -1.45 0.06 -3.63
CA GLY A 178 -0.24 -0.42 -2.95
C GLY A 178 0.59 -1.40 -3.81
N VAL A 179 0.73 -1.09 -5.10
CA VAL A 179 1.36 -1.89 -6.15
C VAL A 179 1.93 -0.95 -7.22
N SER A 180 3.11 -1.25 -7.75
CA SER A 180 3.73 -0.48 -8.84
C SER A 180 4.77 -1.33 -9.57
N THR A 181 4.98 -1.06 -10.85
CA THR A 181 5.91 -1.82 -11.71
C THR A 181 7.00 -0.92 -12.24
N SER A 182 8.24 -1.35 -12.15
CA SER A 182 9.40 -0.60 -12.66
C SER A 182 10.38 -1.53 -13.34
N VAL A 183 11.19 -1.00 -14.25
CA VAL A 183 12.40 -1.67 -14.74
C VAL A 183 13.50 -1.49 -13.70
N TRP A 184 14.07 -2.59 -13.20
CA TRP A 184 15.12 -2.56 -12.18
C TRP A 184 16.44 -3.03 -12.79
N ARG A 185 17.52 -2.30 -12.52
CA ARG A 185 18.88 -2.73 -12.87
C ARG A 185 19.75 -2.91 -11.62
N GLY A 186 20.43 -4.05 -11.60
CA GLY A 186 21.14 -4.54 -10.43
C GLY A 186 22.04 -5.73 -10.71
N VAL A 187 22.87 -6.11 -9.73
CA VAL A 187 23.74 -7.29 -9.83
C VAL A 187 23.05 -8.52 -9.22
N PRO A 188 23.15 -9.73 -9.80
CA PRO A 188 22.52 -10.92 -9.23
C PRO A 188 23.06 -11.25 -7.83
N LEU A 189 22.17 -11.35 -6.84
CA LEU A 189 22.53 -11.71 -5.45
C LEU A 189 23.33 -13.02 -5.41
N ARG A 190 22.88 -14.01 -6.19
CA ARG A 190 23.51 -15.33 -6.34
C ARG A 190 25.00 -15.24 -6.70
N ASP A 191 25.38 -14.28 -7.53
CA ASP A 191 26.75 -14.20 -8.04
C ASP A 191 27.67 -13.49 -7.04
N VAL A 192 27.16 -12.51 -6.28
CA VAL A 192 27.83 -11.94 -5.10
C VAL A 192 28.03 -12.99 -3.99
N LEU A 193 27.01 -13.80 -3.69
CA LEU A 193 27.12 -14.88 -2.70
C LEU A 193 28.12 -15.97 -3.15
N LYS A 194 28.20 -16.26 -4.46
CA LYS A 194 29.21 -17.17 -5.02
C LYS A 194 30.63 -16.63 -4.92
N SER A 195 30.88 -15.36 -5.23
CA SER A 195 32.24 -14.79 -5.17
C SER A 195 32.77 -14.77 -3.74
N CYS A 196 31.90 -14.47 -2.76
CA CYS A 196 32.18 -14.58 -1.32
C CYS A 196 32.31 -16.05 -0.84
N GLY A 197 31.96 -17.03 -1.68
CA GLY A 197 32.09 -18.45 -1.38
C GLY A 197 31.09 -18.93 -0.31
N ILE A 198 29.81 -18.61 -0.47
CA ILE A 198 28.72 -19.07 0.39
C ILE A 198 28.80 -20.57 0.72
N LEU A 199 28.63 -20.91 1.99
CA LEU A 199 28.69 -22.29 2.45
C LEU A 199 27.44 -23.11 2.03
N SER A 200 27.56 -24.44 2.09
CA SER A 200 26.50 -25.36 1.70
C SER A 200 25.57 -25.71 2.88
N ARG A 201 24.41 -26.31 2.57
CA ARG A 201 23.47 -26.83 3.58
C ARG A 201 24.11 -27.82 4.55
N LYS A 202 25.12 -28.60 4.12
CA LYS A 202 25.91 -29.50 4.98
C LYS A 202 26.72 -28.75 6.06
N LYS A 203 26.99 -27.46 5.86
CA LYS A 203 27.62 -26.54 6.83
C LYS A 203 26.59 -25.62 7.49
N LYS A 204 25.32 -26.06 7.55
CA LYS A 204 24.17 -25.37 8.18
C LYS A 204 23.83 -23.99 7.60
N ALA A 205 24.37 -23.59 6.44
CA ALA A 205 23.91 -22.38 5.75
C ALA A 205 22.50 -22.63 5.20
N PHE A 206 21.49 -22.00 5.79
CA PHE A 206 20.07 -22.23 5.50
C PHE A 206 19.30 -20.97 5.12
N TYR A 207 19.76 -19.79 5.57
CA TYR A 207 19.10 -18.51 5.31
C TYR A 207 20.10 -17.45 4.83
N VAL A 208 19.57 -16.42 4.17
CA VAL A 208 20.27 -15.18 3.84
C VAL A 208 19.44 -14.04 4.41
N CYS A 209 19.99 -13.35 5.40
CA CYS A 209 19.41 -12.16 6.02
C CYS A 209 19.88 -10.90 5.30
N PHE A 210 19.01 -9.89 5.27
CA PHE A 210 19.25 -8.57 4.71
C PHE A 210 18.95 -7.52 5.78
N GLU A 211 19.81 -6.51 5.91
CA GLU A 211 19.69 -5.44 6.90
C GLU A 211 19.88 -4.07 6.20
N GLY A 212 18.95 -3.16 6.46
CA GLY A 212 18.94 -1.77 5.98
C GLY A 212 19.76 -0.84 6.87
N ALA A 213 19.74 0.45 6.56
CA ALA A 213 20.48 1.48 7.28
C ALA A 213 19.64 2.23 8.33
N GLU A 214 18.31 2.17 8.21
CA GLU A 214 17.38 2.99 9.00
C GLU A 214 17.49 2.72 10.50
N ASP A 215 17.52 3.77 11.32
CA ASP A 215 17.35 3.66 12.77
C ASP A 215 15.87 3.75 13.13
N LEU A 216 15.25 2.58 13.32
CA LEU A 216 13.83 2.47 13.64
C LEU A 216 13.63 2.24 15.15
N PRO A 217 12.47 2.61 15.70
CA PRO A 217 12.07 2.15 17.03
C PRO A 217 12.01 0.62 17.04
N GLY A 218 12.61 0.02 18.06
CA GLY A 218 12.55 -1.41 18.36
C GLY A 218 11.32 -1.76 19.20
N GLU A 219 11.34 -2.97 19.77
CA GLU A 219 10.29 -3.42 20.68
C GLU A 219 10.21 -2.48 21.91
N HIS A 220 8.99 -2.12 22.32
CA HIS A 220 8.70 -1.12 23.36
C HIS A 220 9.24 0.31 23.13
N GLY A 221 9.64 0.66 21.90
CA GLY A 221 10.10 2.02 21.58
C GLY A 221 11.56 2.32 21.98
N GLY A 222 12.31 1.32 22.44
CA GLY A 222 13.76 1.42 22.53
C GLY A 222 14.36 1.60 21.14
N GLY A 223 15.03 2.72 20.87
CA GLY A 223 15.58 3.04 19.55
C GLY A 223 16.74 2.13 19.13
N GLY A 224 17.06 2.12 17.83
CA GLY A 224 18.26 1.50 17.28
C GLY A 224 18.06 0.13 16.60
N SER A 225 16.83 -0.24 16.24
CA SER A 225 16.59 -1.44 15.45
C SER A 225 16.68 -1.12 13.95
N LYS A 226 17.53 -1.83 13.20
CA LYS A 226 17.56 -1.71 11.74
C LYS A 226 16.35 -2.39 11.10
N TYR A 227 15.90 -1.96 9.92
CA TYR A 227 14.97 -2.78 9.14
C TYR A 227 15.67 -4.05 8.67
N GLY A 228 15.08 -5.22 8.87
CA GLY A 228 15.72 -6.48 8.49
C GLY A 228 14.77 -7.64 8.29
N THR A 229 15.18 -8.57 7.44
CA THR A 229 14.40 -9.75 7.05
C THR A 229 15.32 -10.83 6.48
N SER A 230 14.78 -11.98 6.08
CA SER A 230 15.55 -13.04 5.42
C SER A 230 14.74 -13.78 4.37
N ILE A 231 15.45 -14.51 3.51
CA ILE A 231 14.92 -15.57 2.65
C ILE A 231 15.70 -16.86 2.89
N LYS A 232 15.14 -18.00 2.47
CA LYS A 232 15.86 -19.28 2.46
C LYS A 232 17.05 -19.19 1.50
N ARG A 233 18.20 -19.76 1.88
CA ARG A 233 19.42 -19.84 1.06
C ARG A 233 19.14 -20.40 -0.32
N ASP A 234 18.33 -21.44 -0.42
CA ASP A 234 18.08 -22.10 -1.70
C ASP A 234 17.30 -21.19 -2.65
N ILE A 235 16.46 -20.28 -2.15
CA ILE A 235 15.80 -19.22 -2.93
C ILE A 235 16.83 -18.17 -3.37
N ALA A 236 17.72 -17.74 -2.46
CA ALA A 236 18.80 -16.78 -2.78
C ALA A 236 19.79 -17.30 -3.84
N MET A 237 19.94 -18.62 -3.95
CA MET A 237 20.88 -19.30 -4.85
C MET A 237 20.21 -19.88 -6.11
N ASP A 238 18.89 -19.85 -6.19
CA ASP A 238 18.10 -20.30 -7.34
C ASP A 238 18.26 -19.29 -8.50
N ALA A 239 18.74 -19.80 -9.64
CA ALA A 239 18.96 -18.97 -10.82
C ALA A 239 17.63 -18.49 -11.45
N SER A 240 16.52 -19.19 -11.18
CA SER A 240 15.18 -18.91 -11.72
C SER A 240 14.40 -17.87 -10.94
N ARG A 241 14.98 -17.26 -9.89
CA ARG A 241 14.32 -16.21 -9.08
C ARG A 241 14.73 -14.79 -9.44
N ASP A 242 15.71 -14.63 -10.33
CA ASP A 242 16.23 -13.34 -10.79
C ASP A 242 16.50 -12.29 -9.69
N ILE A 243 16.86 -12.73 -8.48
CA ILE A 243 17.08 -11.83 -7.33
C ILE A 243 18.30 -10.94 -7.59
N ILE A 244 18.11 -9.63 -7.49
CA ILE A 244 19.16 -8.62 -7.71
C ILE A 244 19.34 -7.69 -6.51
N ILE A 245 20.58 -7.20 -6.37
CA ILE A 245 20.94 -6.03 -5.59
C ILE A 245 20.86 -4.86 -6.56
N ALA A 246 19.74 -4.12 -6.53
CA ALA A 246 19.41 -3.07 -7.48
C ALA A 246 19.94 -1.71 -7.05
N TYR A 247 20.43 -0.94 -8.02
CA TYR A 247 20.98 0.41 -7.84
C TYR A 247 20.38 1.42 -8.84
N MET A 248 19.55 0.95 -9.77
CA MET A 248 18.80 1.78 -10.73
C MET A 248 17.34 1.31 -10.85
N GLN A 249 16.46 2.27 -11.11
CA GLN A 249 15.02 2.11 -11.35
C GLN A 249 14.63 2.95 -12.57
N ASN A 250 13.89 2.39 -13.51
CA ASN A 250 13.47 3.01 -14.77
C ASN A 250 14.60 3.74 -15.54
N GLY A 251 15.82 3.21 -15.50
CA GLY A 251 16.98 3.80 -16.19
C GLY A 251 17.68 4.94 -15.43
N GLU A 252 17.18 5.34 -14.26
CA GLU A 252 17.80 6.34 -13.38
C GLU A 252 18.37 5.68 -12.12
N ASN A 253 19.23 6.39 -11.37
CA ASN A 253 19.60 5.97 -10.02
C ASN A 253 18.35 5.88 -9.12
N LEU A 254 18.36 5.01 -8.11
CA LEU A 254 17.25 4.95 -7.14
C LEU A 254 16.95 6.32 -6.54
N SER A 255 15.67 6.63 -6.30
CA SER A 255 15.31 7.79 -5.48
C SER A 255 15.57 7.50 -3.98
N PRO A 256 15.65 8.54 -3.13
CA PRO A 256 15.77 8.36 -1.68
C PRO A 256 14.70 7.43 -1.08
N ASP A 257 13.43 7.69 -1.36
CA ASP A 257 12.29 6.87 -0.89
C ASP A 257 12.32 5.43 -1.41
N HIS A 258 12.96 5.17 -2.55
CA HIS A 258 13.08 3.83 -3.15
C HIS A 258 14.38 3.11 -2.81
N GLY A 259 15.23 3.68 -1.94
CA GLY A 259 16.36 2.99 -1.34
C GLY A 259 17.74 3.39 -1.83
N PHE A 260 17.93 4.61 -2.35
CA PHE A 260 19.24 5.11 -2.79
C PHE A 260 20.35 4.89 -1.74
N PRO A 261 21.55 4.39 -2.13
CA PRO A 261 21.98 4.05 -3.50
C PRO A 261 21.67 2.60 -3.90
N VAL A 262 21.19 1.75 -2.99
CA VAL A 262 21.08 0.31 -3.24
C VAL A 262 20.01 -0.40 -2.40
N ARG A 263 19.28 -1.32 -3.02
CA ARG A 263 18.25 -2.15 -2.38
C ARG A 263 18.28 -3.60 -2.85
N MET A 264 17.60 -4.49 -2.12
CA MET A 264 17.17 -5.77 -2.65
C MET A 264 15.94 -5.62 -3.56
N ILE A 265 15.90 -6.38 -4.65
CA ILE A 265 14.69 -6.71 -5.41
C ILE A 265 14.59 -8.23 -5.47
N ILE A 266 13.44 -8.76 -5.02
CA ILE A 266 13.19 -10.21 -4.88
C ILE A 266 11.89 -10.52 -5.63
N PRO A 267 11.95 -10.79 -6.95
CA PRO A 267 10.77 -10.96 -7.79
C PRO A 267 9.77 -11.99 -7.26
N GLY A 268 8.47 -11.63 -7.31
CA GLY A 268 7.38 -12.47 -6.82
C GLY A 268 7.24 -12.56 -5.29
N PHE A 269 7.99 -11.80 -4.50
CA PHE A 269 7.77 -11.64 -3.04
C PHE A 269 7.09 -10.31 -2.71
N ILE A 270 6.46 -10.23 -1.53
CA ILE A 270 5.97 -8.97 -0.96
C ILE A 270 7.11 -7.95 -0.78
N GLY A 271 6.79 -6.66 -0.94
CA GLY A 271 7.77 -5.57 -0.83
C GLY A 271 8.53 -5.52 0.49
N GLY A 272 7.95 -6.04 1.59
CA GLY A 272 8.62 -6.18 2.89
C GLY A 272 9.79 -7.18 2.94
N ARG A 273 10.06 -7.93 1.86
CA ARG A 273 11.32 -8.70 1.72
C ARG A 273 12.39 -7.92 0.94
N MET A 274 12.01 -6.86 0.23
CA MET A 274 12.87 -6.08 -0.67
C MET A 274 13.52 -4.90 0.06
N VAL A 275 14.38 -5.21 1.04
CA VAL A 275 15.07 -4.25 1.93
C VAL A 275 15.72 -3.11 1.13
N LYS A 276 15.34 -1.88 1.48
CA LYS A 276 15.92 -0.62 0.97
C LYS A 276 17.15 -0.22 1.78
N TRP A 277 17.95 0.68 1.23
CA TRP A 277 19.14 1.23 1.91
C TRP A 277 20.02 0.10 2.46
N LEU A 278 20.30 -0.89 1.61
CA LEU A 278 20.90 -2.16 2.02
C LEU A 278 22.32 -1.96 2.52
N LYS A 279 22.58 -2.35 3.78
CA LYS A 279 23.90 -2.29 4.41
C LYS A 279 24.55 -3.65 4.58
N ARG A 280 23.80 -4.73 4.78
CA ARG A 280 24.38 -6.05 5.11
C ARG A 280 23.61 -7.21 4.49
N ILE A 281 24.36 -8.23 4.08
CA ILE A 281 23.90 -9.52 3.59
C ILE A 281 24.59 -10.60 4.43
N ILE A 282 23.84 -11.34 5.24
CA ILE A 282 24.39 -12.25 6.25
C ILE A 282 23.88 -13.67 5.96
N VAL A 283 24.79 -14.63 5.75
CA VAL A 283 24.40 -16.03 5.57
C VAL A 283 24.35 -16.71 6.94
N THR A 284 23.21 -17.28 7.31
CA THR A 284 22.92 -17.75 8.68
C THR A 284 22.40 -19.19 8.74
N THR A 285 22.43 -19.75 9.95
CA THR A 285 21.79 -21.03 10.30
C THR A 285 20.29 -20.90 10.54
N GLU A 286 19.84 -19.73 11.00
CA GLU A 286 18.48 -19.45 11.42
C GLU A 286 17.88 -18.30 10.61
N GLU A 287 16.55 -18.25 10.58
CA GLU A 287 15.79 -17.14 10.02
C GLU A 287 16.08 -15.82 10.77
N SER A 288 15.86 -14.68 10.11
CA SER A 288 16.11 -13.37 10.69
C SER A 288 15.28 -13.15 11.97
N LYS A 289 15.96 -12.84 13.08
CA LYS A 289 15.32 -12.51 14.36
C LYS A 289 14.88 -11.05 14.47
N ASN A 290 14.98 -10.29 13.38
CA ASN A 290 14.61 -8.88 13.36
C ASN A 290 13.12 -8.67 13.70
N TYR A 291 12.82 -7.61 14.46
CA TYR A 291 11.45 -7.26 14.84
C TYR A 291 10.50 -7.21 13.63
N TYR A 292 10.93 -6.57 12.53
CA TYR A 292 10.14 -6.40 11.31
C TYR A 292 9.99 -7.69 10.47
N HIS A 293 10.75 -8.74 10.80
CA HIS A 293 10.59 -10.08 10.22
C HIS A 293 9.57 -10.94 11.01
N TYR A 294 9.55 -10.80 12.34
CA TYR A 294 8.65 -11.58 13.21
C TYR A 294 7.29 -10.92 13.47
N LYS A 295 7.25 -9.59 13.64
CA LYS A 295 6.06 -8.85 14.13
C LYS A 295 5.35 -8.06 13.02
N ASP A 296 5.94 -7.98 11.84
CA ASP A 296 5.38 -7.35 10.63
C ASP A 296 5.48 -8.32 9.44
N ASN A 297 4.75 -8.04 8.35
CA ASN A 297 4.76 -8.84 7.10
C ASN A 297 4.44 -10.33 7.32
N ARG A 298 3.42 -10.61 8.13
CA ARG A 298 2.86 -11.96 8.37
C ARG A 298 1.33 -11.92 8.29
N VAL A 299 0.76 -12.84 7.51
CA VAL A 299 -0.65 -13.22 7.64
C VAL A 299 -0.74 -14.13 8.85
N LEU A 300 -1.35 -13.64 9.93
CA LEU A 300 -1.67 -14.46 11.10
C LEU A 300 -3.00 -15.19 10.83
N PRO A 301 -3.12 -16.49 11.15
CA PRO A 301 -4.27 -17.26 10.68
C PRO A 301 -5.61 -16.79 11.24
N SER A 302 -6.63 -16.86 10.40
CA SER A 302 -7.80 -17.67 10.74
C SER A 302 -7.69 -19.07 10.13
N GLN A 303 -7.25 -19.19 8.86
CA GLN A 303 -7.07 -20.48 8.16
C GLN A 303 -5.88 -20.54 7.16
N VAL A 304 -5.04 -19.50 7.05
CA VAL A 304 -3.97 -19.40 6.03
C VAL A 304 -2.64 -18.99 6.67
N ASP A 305 -1.55 -19.66 6.28
CA ASP A 305 -0.19 -19.38 6.78
C ASP A 305 0.70 -18.60 5.76
N ALA A 306 1.86 -18.14 6.23
CA ALA A 306 2.80 -17.39 5.41
C ALA A 306 3.48 -18.21 4.30
N LYS A 307 3.55 -19.54 4.44
CA LYS A 307 4.16 -20.42 3.44
C LYS A 307 3.30 -20.47 2.18
N LEU A 308 1.98 -20.60 2.34
CA LEU A 308 1.04 -20.56 1.21
C LEU A 308 1.03 -19.21 0.48
N ALA A 309 1.33 -18.11 1.19
CA ALA A 309 1.46 -16.78 0.59
C ALA A 309 2.73 -16.66 -0.28
N ASP A 310 3.88 -17.14 0.20
CA ASP A 310 5.14 -17.17 -0.55
C ASP A 310 5.12 -18.18 -1.72
N GLU A 311 4.28 -19.22 -1.66
CA GLU A 311 4.09 -20.22 -2.74
C GLU A 311 3.13 -19.76 -3.85
N LYS A 312 2.19 -18.85 -3.55
CA LYS A 312 1.32 -18.19 -4.54
C LYS A 312 2.00 -17.00 -5.24
N GLY A 313 3.01 -16.41 -4.60
CA GLY A 313 4.01 -15.60 -5.26
C GLY A 313 5.05 -16.45 -6.02
N GLY A 314 6.08 -15.81 -6.58
CA GLY A 314 7.24 -16.54 -7.12
C GLY A 314 7.21 -16.89 -8.61
N GLY A 315 6.61 -16.03 -9.43
CA GLY A 315 6.83 -16.01 -10.87
C GLY A 315 5.81 -16.80 -11.69
N LYS A 316 4.62 -17.03 -11.12
CA LYS A 316 3.52 -17.79 -11.71
C LYS A 316 2.73 -16.93 -12.69
N LYS A 317 2.51 -17.40 -13.92
CA LYS A 317 1.69 -16.67 -14.90
C LYS A 317 0.23 -16.63 -14.44
N VAL A 318 -0.42 -15.47 -14.52
CA VAL A 318 -1.89 -15.38 -14.53
C VAL A 318 -2.38 -15.94 -15.87
N THR A 319 -3.20 -16.98 -15.85
CA THR A 319 -3.65 -17.68 -17.06
C THR A 319 -5.10 -17.40 -17.42
N ARG A 320 -5.89 -16.88 -16.48
CA ARG A 320 -7.28 -16.49 -16.71
C ARG A 320 -7.70 -15.38 -15.75
N VAL A 321 -8.42 -14.39 -16.25
CA VAL A 321 -9.19 -13.44 -15.43
C VAL A 321 -10.65 -13.59 -15.84
N GLU A 322 -11.54 -13.53 -14.86
CA GLU A 322 -12.97 -13.74 -15.05
C GLU A 322 -13.75 -12.62 -14.33
N VAL A 323 -14.76 -12.08 -15.00
CA VAL A 323 -15.69 -11.07 -14.46
C VAL A 323 -17.09 -11.66 -14.37
N THR A 324 -17.79 -11.35 -13.28
CA THR A 324 -19.22 -11.68 -13.09
C THR A 324 -20.02 -10.41 -12.81
N MET A 325 -21.29 -10.42 -13.23
CA MET A 325 -22.27 -9.34 -13.04
C MET A 325 -23.55 -9.81 -12.33
N ASP A 326 -23.63 -11.10 -12.01
CA ASP A 326 -24.78 -11.80 -11.40
C ASP A 326 -24.46 -12.39 -10.02
N GLY A 327 -23.37 -11.95 -9.39
CA GLY A 327 -22.91 -12.44 -8.09
C GLY A 327 -22.03 -13.69 -8.15
N GLY A 328 -21.80 -14.26 -9.35
CA GLY A 328 -20.90 -15.38 -9.59
C GLY A 328 -21.57 -16.63 -10.14
N GLU A 329 -22.84 -16.53 -10.59
CA GLU A 329 -23.56 -17.59 -11.28
C GLU A 329 -22.97 -17.83 -12.67
N THR A 330 -22.68 -16.75 -13.42
CA THR A 330 -21.96 -16.79 -14.70
C THR A 330 -20.69 -15.93 -14.69
N TRP A 331 -19.80 -16.22 -15.64
CA TRP A 331 -18.46 -15.65 -15.71
C TRP A 331 -18.04 -15.37 -17.16
N TYR A 332 -17.77 -14.10 -17.45
CA TYR A 332 -17.11 -13.66 -18.66
C TYR A 332 -15.59 -13.89 -18.53
N VAL A 333 -15.00 -14.58 -19.50
CA VAL A 333 -13.54 -14.75 -19.56
C VAL A 333 -12.92 -13.52 -20.22
N CYS A 334 -12.00 -12.85 -19.53
CA CYS A 334 -11.35 -11.65 -20.01
C CYS A 334 -10.21 -11.96 -20.98
N THR A 335 -10.00 -11.07 -21.96
CA THR A 335 -8.75 -10.99 -22.73
C THR A 335 -7.62 -10.57 -21.79
N LEU A 336 -6.45 -11.20 -21.91
CA LEU A 336 -5.25 -10.89 -21.10
C LEU A 336 -4.16 -10.26 -21.96
N ASP A 337 -3.61 -9.14 -21.48
CA ASP A 337 -2.40 -8.52 -22.01
C ASP A 337 -1.23 -8.73 -21.03
N HIS A 338 -0.15 -9.32 -21.53
CA HIS A 338 1.10 -9.54 -20.80
C HIS A 338 2.26 -8.82 -21.51
N PRO A 339 2.53 -7.53 -21.21
CA PRO A 339 3.68 -6.80 -21.78
C PRO A 339 5.06 -7.28 -21.26
N GLU A 340 5.07 -8.26 -20.36
CA GLU A 340 6.26 -8.95 -19.90
C GLU A 340 6.53 -10.20 -20.76
N LYS A 341 7.71 -10.25 -21.41
CA LYS A 341 8.28 -11.52 -21.88
C LYS A 341 8.75 -12.34 -20.68
N CYS A 342 8.35 -13.60 -20.61
CA CYS A 342 8.77 -14.50 -19.53
C CYS A 342 10.30 -14.56 -19.41
N SER A 343 10.81 -14.73 -18.20
CA SER A 343 12.23 -14.98 -17.98
C SER A 343 12.65 -16.28 -18.68
N LYS A 344 13.96 -16.47 -18.87
CA LYS A 344 14.54 -17.69 -19.47
C LYS A 344 14.25 -19.00 -18.70
N TYR A 345 13.53 -18.94 -17.58
CA TYR A 345 13.03 -20.08 -16.80
C TYR A 345 11.49 -20.11 -16.74
N GLY A 346 10.81 -19.46 -17.68
CA GLY A 346 9.34 -19.42 -17.77
C GLY A 346 8.67 -18.62 -16.65
N LYS A 347 9.33 -17.61 -16.08
CA LYS A 347 8.79 -16.83 -14.96
C LYS A 347 8.19 -15.50 -15.40
N TYR A 348 7.12 -15.10 -14.73
CA TYR A 348 6.46 -13.80 -14.88
C TYR A 348 6.53 -13.01 -13.57
N TRP A 349 7.30 -11.93 -13.56
CA TRP A 349 7.55 -11.05 -12.42
C TRP A 349 6.65 -9.83 -12.39
N CYS A 350 5.85 -9.61 -13.43
CA CYS A 350 5.00 -8.45 -13.58
C CYS A 350 3.51 -8.76 -13.49
N TRP A 351 2.74 -7.71 -13.23
CA TRP A 351 1.30 -7.69 -13.47
C TRP A 351 0.97 -7.90 -14.95
N CYS A 352 -0.30 -8.23 -15.21
CA CYS A 352 -0.91 -8.24 -16.53
C CYS A 352 -2.12 -7.30 -16.52
N PHE A 353 -2.49 -6.80 -17.69
CA PHE A 353 -3.75 -6.10 -17.89
C PHE A 353 -4.80 -7.07 -18.43
N TRP A 354 -6.06 -6.69 -18.33
CA TRP A 354 -7.16 -7.47 -18.85
C TRP A 354 -8.29 -6.54 -19.28
N SER A 355 -9.09 -7.02 -20.23
CA SER A 355 -10.30 -6.35 -20.71
C SER A 355 -11.41 -7.37 -20.96
N VAL A 356 -12.64 -6.90 -20.91
CA VAL A 356 -13.83 -7.68 -21.28
C VAL A 356 -14.83 -6.73 -21.93
N GLU A 357 -15.35 -7.12 -23.08
CA GLU A 357 -16.48 -6.43 -23.72
C GLU A 357 -17.76 -7.07 -23.19
N VAL A 358 -18.76 -6.24 -22.86
CA VAL A 358 -20.02 -6.65 -22.25
C VAL A 358 -21.16 -5.86 -22.85
N GLU A 359 -22.35 -6.44 -22.90
CA GLU A 359 -23.55 -5.73 -23.31
C GLU A 359 -23.92 -4.66 -22.27
N VAL A 360 -24.25 -3.45 -22.74
CA VAL A 360 -24.61 -2.32 -21.87
C VAL A 360 -25.83 -2.66 -21.00
N LEU A 361 -26.75 -3.49 -21.51
CA LEU A 361 -27.91 -3.98 -20.76
C LEU A 361 -27.54 -4.86 -19.55
N ASP A 362 -26.47 -5.65 -19.64
CA ASP A 362 -26.01 -6.46 -18.52
C ASP A 362 -25.34 -5.58 -17.46
N MET A 363 -24.60 -4.56 -17.89
CA MET A 363 -24.03 -3.54 -17.00
C MET A 363 -25.10 -2.69 -16.30
N ILE A 364 -26.22 -2.38 -16.96
CA ILE A 364 -27.40 -1.72 -16.36
C ILE A 364 -28.07 -2.62 -15.31
N ARG A 365 -28.17 -3.93 -15.57
CA ARG A 365 -28.81 -4.90 -14.67
C ARG A 365 -27.91 -5.33 -13.51
N ALA A 366 -26.60 -5.27 -13.69
CA ALA A 366 -25.62 -5.57 -12.66
C ALA A 366 -25.86 -4.68 -11.44
N LYS A 367 -25.93 -5.28 -10.24
CA LYS A 367 -25.87 -4.56 -8.95
C LYS A 367 -24.44 -4.51 -8.39
N GLU A 368 -23.60 -5.43 -8.86
CA GLU A 368 -22.20 -5.55 -8.50
C GLU A 368 -21.46 -6.22 -9.65
N ILE A 369 -20.28 -5.68 -9.99
CA ILE A 369 -19.32 -6.27 -10.91
C ILE A 369 -18.17 -6.81 -10.06
N ALA A 370 -17.88 -8.10 -10.16
CA ALA A 370 -16.80 -8.73 -9.41
C ALA A 370 -15.77 -9.41 -10.32
N VAL A 371 -14.49 -9.37 -9.94
CA VAL A 371 -13.38 -9.95 -10.70
C VAL A 371 -12.53 -10.91 -9.86
N ARG A 372 -12.11 -12.01 -10.48
CA ARG A 372 -11.12 -12.97 -9.94
C ARG A 372 -10.11 -13.40 -11.00
N ALA A 373 -8.92 -13.80 -10.56
CA ALA A 373 -7.87 -14.35 -11.41
C ALA A 373 -7.49 -15.79 -11.03
N TRP A 374 -6.95 -16.51 -12.01
CA TRP A 374 -6.37 -17.85 -11.89
C TRP A 374 -4.91 -17.84 -12.34
N ASP A 375 -4.06 -18.59 -11.65
CA ASP A 375 -2.66 -18.81 -12.05
C ASP A 375 -2.43 -20.14 -12.79
N GLU A 376 -1.23 -20.31 -13.36
CA GLU A 376 -0.77 -21.55 -14.03
C GLU A 376 -0.78 -22.81 -13.13
N THR A 377 -0.99 -22.65 -11.82
CA THR A 377 -1.14 -23.74 -10.83
C THR A 377 -2.57 -23.92 -10.36
N LEU A 378 -3.54 -23.28 -11.04
CA LEU A 378 -4.97 -23.33 -10.74
C LEU A 378 -5.35 -22.76 -9.37
N ASN A 379 -4.50 -21.96 -8.72
CA ASN A 379 -4.95 -21.16 -7.58
C ASN A 379 -5.92 -20.08 -8.08
N THR A 380 -6.98 -19.85 -7.32
CA THR A 380 -7.89 -18.71 -7.51
C THR A 380 -8.05 -17.90 -6.23
N GLN A 381 -8.74 -16.77 -6.34
CA GLN A 381 -9.05 -15.86 -5.24
C GLN A 381 -10.33 -16.30 -4.49
N PRO A 382 -10.36 -16.18 -3.15
CA PRO A 382 -11.56 -16.46 -2.39
C PRO A 382 -12.67 -15.44 -2.72
N GLU A 383 -13.92 -15.89 -2.72
CA GLU A 383 -15.09 -15.04 -2.93
C GLU A 383 -15.22 -13.94 -1.84
N LYS A 384 -14.98 -14.35 -0.59
CA LYS A 384 -15.19 -13.55 0.62
C LYS A 384 -13.86 -13.10 1.22
N LEU A 385 -13.89 -11.95 1.90
CA LEU A 385 -12.73 -11.36 2.57
C LEU A 385 -12.27 -12.26 3.73
N ILE A 386 -10.96 -12.57 3.78
CA ILE A 386 -10.34 -13.34 4.86
C ILE A 386 -9.61 -12.35 5.78
N TRP A 387 -10.28 -11.93 6.86
CA TRP A 387 -9.74 -10.96 7.80
C TRP A 387 -8.54 -11.52 8.58
N ASN A 388 -7.53 -10.69 8.81
CA ASN A 388 -6.42 -10.99 9.72
C ASN A 388 -5.93 -9.75 10.48
N VAL A 389 -5.32 -9.97 11.65
CA VAL A 389 -4.92 -8.91 12.62
C VAL A 389 -4.03 -7.81 12.01
N MET A 390 -3.22 -8.15 11.02
CA MET A 390 -2.29 -7.21 10.36
C MET A 390 -2.88 -6.54 9.11
N GLY A 391 -4.09 -6.94 8.70
CA GLY A 391 -4.75 -6.45 7.50
C GLY A 391 -3.93 -6.69 6.24
N MET A 392 -3.35 -7.89 6.10
CA MET A 392 -2.41 -8.21 5.03
C MET A 392 -2.97 -9.20 4.02
N MET A 393 -2.45 -9.16 2.79
CA MET A 393 -2.77 -10.08 1.70
C MET A 393 -4.28 -10.19 1.43
N ASN A 394 -5.02 -9.07 1.47
CA ASN A 394 -6.42 -9.07 1.06
C ASN A 394 -6.53 -9.35 -0.44
N ASN A 395 -6.90 -10.59 -0.78
CA ASN A 395 -7.00 -11.05 -2.16
C ASN A 395 -8.37 -11.63 -2.50
N CYS A 396 -9.44 -11.31 -1.78
CA CYS A 396 -10.79 -11.71 -2.21
C CYS A 396 -11.16 -11.11 -3.57
N TRP A 397 -12.28 -11.52 -4.16
CA TRP A 397 -12.77 -10.87 -5.40
C TRP A 397 -12.88 -9.36 -5.19
N PHE A 398 -12.41 -8.57 -6.16
CA PHE A 398 -12.58 -7.12 -6.11
C PHE A 398 -13.96 -6.79 -6.66
N ARG A 399 -14.72 -5.96 -5.95
CA ARG A 399 -16.16 -5.75 -6.18
C ARG A 399 -16.45 -4.27 -6.36
N VAL A 400 -17.01 -3.92 -7.51
CA VAL A 400 -17.49 -2.57 -7.82
C VAL A 400 -19.00 -2.62 -7.78
N ARG A 401 -19.64 -1.80 -6.94
CA ARG A 401 -21.10 -1.70 -6.90
C ARG A 401 -21.58 -0.65 -7.87
N THR A 402 -22.78 -0.87 -8.38
CA THR A 402 -23.49 0.05 -9.26
C THR A 402 -24.67 0.64 -8.51
N LYS A 403 -24.93 1.93 -8.73
CA LYS A 403 -26.14 2.61 -8.30
C LYS A 403 -26.67 3.44 -9.46
N GLU A 404 -27.96 3.41 -9.70
CA GLU A 404 -28.62 4.40 -10.55
C GLU A 404 -28.41 5.79 -9.91
N CYS A 405 -28.08 6.78 -10.73
CA CYS A 405 -27.90 8.16 -10.30
C CYS A 405 -28.41 9.13 -11.37
N GLU A 406 -28.94 10.27 -10.96
CA GLU A 406 -29.24 11.37 -11.87
C GLU A 406 -28.09 12.37 -11.83
N LEU A 407 -27.54 12.72 -13.00
CA LEU A 407 -26.47 13.71 -13.13
C LEU A 407 -26.87 14.71 -14.22
N GLN A 408 -27.04 15.97 -13.85
CA GLN A 408 -27.42 17.07 -14.77
C GLN A 408 -28.75 16.82 -15.54
N GLY A 409 -29.65 16.01 -14.99
CA GLY A 409 -30.93 15.65 -15.63
C GLY A 409 -30.89 14.39 -16.50
N GLU A 410 -29.72 13.73 -16.60
CA GLU A 410 -29.56 12.44 -17.29
C GLU A 410 -29.50 11.29 -16.29
N ILE A 411 -30.11 10.16 -16.64
CA ILE A 411 -30.00 8.91 -15.87
C ILE A 411 -28.67 8.25 -16.22
N GLY A 412 -27.83 8.03 -15.21
CA GLY A 412 -26.54 7.36 -15.31
C GLY A 412 -26.37 6.24 -14.29
N ILE A 413 -25.21 5.58 -14.35
CA ILE A 413 -24.80 4.56 -13.38
C ILE A 413 -23.53 5.04 -12.69
N LEU A 414 -23.59 5.17 -11.36
CA LEU A 414 -22.45 5.41 -10.51
C LEU A 414 -21.75 4.09 -10.19
N PHE A 415 -20.45 4.01 -10.49
CA PHE A 415 -19.60 2.86 -10.16
C PHE A 415 -18.79 3.16 -8.89
N GLU A 416 -19.12 2.48 -7.80
CA GLU A 416 -18.44 2.61 -6.51
C GLU A 416 -17.42 1.49 -6.35
N HIS A 417 -16.14 1.83 -6.17
CA HIS A 417 -15.12 0.90 -5.68
C HIS A 417 -15.38 0.56 -4.18
N PRO A 418 -14.74 -0.46 -3.58
CA PRO A 418 -14.93 -0.77 -2.17
C PRO A 418 -14.62 0.41 -1.25
N THR A 419 -13.47 1.06 -1.43
CA THR A 419 -12.96 2.13 -0.56
C THR A 419 -12.00 3.07 -1.30
N GLN A 420 -12.00 4.36 -0.99
CA GLN A 420 -10.91 5.28 -1.37
C GLN A 420 -9.67 5.16 -0.46
N PRO A 421 -8.43 5.42 -0.94
CA PRO A 421 -7.19 5.22 -0.18
C PRO A 421 -7.04 6.15 1.03
N GLY A 422 -6.27 5.72 2.04
CA GLY A 422 -6.02 6.50 3.25
C GLY A 422 -7.30 6.85 4.01
N GLU A 423 -7.38 8.10 4.48
CA GLU A 423 -8.55 8.64 5.19
C GLU A 423 -9.57 9.32 4.25
N GLN A 424 -9.45 9.15 2.93
CA GLN A 424 -10.43 9.66 1.98
C GLN A 424 -11.78 8.94 2.15
N SER A 425 -12.88 9.69 2.05
CA SER A 425 -14.25 9.16 2.05
C SER A 425 -14.63 8.60 0.67
N GLY A 426 -15.66 7.76 0.64
CA GLY A 426 -16.22 7.20 -0.58
C GLY A 426 -15.81 5.75 -0.88
N GLY A 427 -16.55 5.17 -1.81
CA GLY A 427 -16.66 3.72 -2.00
C GLY A 427 -17.87 3.15 -1.27
N TRP A 428 -18.28 1.93 -1.59
CA TRP A 428 -19.52 1.32 -1.08
C TRP A 428 -19.39 0.66 0.29
N MET A 429 -18.18 0.38 0.78
CA MET A 429 -18.00 -0.19 2.11
C MET A 429 -18.16 0.89 3.18
N GLU A 430 -19.00 0.63 4.17
CA GLU A 430 -19.19 1.46 5.36
C GLU A 430 -18.44 0.84 6.56
N GLU A 431 -18.03 1.65 7.53
CA GLU A 431 -17.41 1.11 8.76
C GLU A 431 -18.48 0.40 9.58
N LYS A 432 -18.31 -0.90 9.85
CA LYS A 432 -19.17 -1.62 10.79
C LYS A 432 -18.88 -1.11 12.20
N HIS A 433 -19.64 -0.12 12.64
CA HIS A 433 -19.71 0.23 14.04
C HIS A 433 -20.15 -1.01 14.82
N LEU A 434 -19.27 -1.51 15.68
CA LEU A 434 -19.64 -2.50 16.68
C LEU A 434 -20.69 -1.86 17.58
N GLU A 435 -21.94 -2.28 17.42
CA GLU A 435 -22.98 -2.06 18.42
C GLU A 435 -22.42 -2.55 19.75
N LYS A 436 -22.06 -1.61 20.64
CA LYS A 436 -21.72 -1.96 22.01
C LYS A 436 -23.00 -2.49 22.64
N SER A 437 -23.08 -3.81 22.80
CA SER A 437 -24.15 -4.47 23.55
C SER A 437 -24.36 -3.72 24.86
N SER A 438 -25.51 -3.09 25.00
CA SER A 438 -25.84 -2.18 26.09
C SER A 438 -26.10 -2.95 27.38
N ASN A 439 -25.03 -3.47 28.00
CA ASN A 439 -25.08 -3.95 29.37
C ASN A 439 -25.26 -2.73 30.28
N SER A 440 -26.51 -2.50 30.65
CA SER A 440 -26.91 -1.49 31.62
C SER A 440 -26.30 -1.79 32.99
N THR A 441 -25.47 -0.87 33.48
CA THR A 441 -25.09 -0.75 34.89
C THR A 441 -25.43 0.66 35.38
N PRO A 442 -25.79 0.85 36.67
CA PRO A 442 -26.78 1.87 37.04
C PRO A 442 -26.27 3.31 36.98
N SER A 443 -27.17 4.25 36.66
CA SER A 443 -26.86 5.68 36.71
C SER A 443 -26.56 6.13 38.14
N MET A 444 -25.45 6.85 38.33
CA MET A 444 -25.35 7.83 39.42
C MET A 444 -25.65 9.22 38.86
N ASN A 445 -26.60 9.88 39.51
CA ASN A 445 -27.13 11.17 39.11
C ASN A 445 -26.24 12.28 39.71
N THR A 446 -25.48 12.98 38.88
CA THR A 446 -24.89 14.28 39.23
C THR A 446 -25.13 15.27 38.09
N SER A 447 -25.43 16.51 38.43
CA SER A 447 -25.75 17.57 37.46
C SER A 447 -24.51 17.99 36.67
N SER A 448 -24.24 17.27 35.58
CA SER A 448 -23.15 17.56 34.65
C SER A 448 -23.30 18.98 34.10
N LYS A 449 -22.28 19.82 34.32
CA LYS A 449 -22.25 21.17 33.77
C LYS A 449 -22.12 21.08 32.25
N THR A 450 -22.96 21.79 31.52
CA THR A 450 -22.89 21.83 30.06
C THR A 450 -22.24 23.13 29.59
N PHE A 451 -21.32 23.04 28.64
CA PHE A 451 -20.59 24.19 28.08
C PHE A 451 -20.75 24.25 26.56
N SER A 452 -20.55 25.44 25.98
CA SER A 452 -20.61 25.64 24.52
C SER A 452 -19.25 25.50 23.84
N MET A 453 -19.20 25.16 22.54
CA MET A 453 -17.94 25.20 21.76
C MET A 453 -17.26 26.57 21.80
N SER A 454 -18.05 27.65 21.83
CA SER A 454 -17.58 29.04 21.95
C SER A 454 -16.94 29.36 23.30
N GLU A 455 -17.31 28.63 24.35
CA GLU A 455 -16.76 28.77 25.69
C GLU A 455 -15.47 27.97 25.82
N VAL A 456 -15.46 26.70 25.42
CA VAL A 456 -14.23 25.86 25.42
C VAL A 456 -13.10 26.53 24.63
N LYS A 457 -13.39 27.17 23.49
CA LYS A 457 -12.40 27.91 22.69
C LYS A 457 -11.64 29.02 23.43
N LYS A 458 -12.16 29.54 24.55
CA LYS A 458 -11.49 30.55 25.39
C LYS A 458 -10.35 29.97 26.23
N HIS A 459 -10.34 28.65 26.42
CA HIS A 459 -9.41 27.92 27.27
C HIS A 459 -8.35 27.21 26.41
N ASN A 460 -7.51 28.03 25.77
CA ASN A 460 -6.51 27.61 24.78
C ASN A 460 -5.05 28.01 25.14
N SER A 461 -4.75 28.29 26.41
CA SER A 461 -3.45 28.81 26.86
C SER A 461 -2.83 27.97 27.99
N ALA A 462 -1.56 28.25 28.35
CA ALA A 462 -0.87 27.54 29.44
C ALA A 462 -1.51 27.75 30.83
N ASP A 463 -2.21 28.87 31.02
CA ASP A 463 -2.92 29.20 32.27
C ASP A 463 -4.38 28.74 32.25
N SER A 464 -4.88 28.29 31.10
CA SER A 464 -6.22 27.70 30.97
C SER A 464 -6.31 26.83 29.71
N ALA A 465 -6.15 25.52 29.86
CA ALA A 465 -6.08 24.55 28.76
C ALA A 465 -7.19 23.50 28.88
N TRP A 466 -8.30 23.71 28.18
CA TRP A 466 -9.40 22.73 28.12
C TRP A 466 -9.39 21.94 26.83
N ILE A 467 -9.78 20.67 26.87
CA ILE A 467 -9.91 19.81 25.69
C ILE A 467 -11.26 19.07 25.69
N ILE A 468 -11.71 18.64 24.51
CA ILE A 468 -12.93 17.84 24.37
C ILE A 468 -12.57 16.43 23.85
N VAL A 469 -12.97 15.41 24.60
CA VAL A 469 -12.77 14.00 24.29
C VAL A 469 -14.12 13.28 24.48
N HIS A 470 -14.60 12.57 23.46
CA HIS A 470 -15.89 11.86 23.45
C HIS A 470 -17.12 12.71 23.84
N GLY A 471 -17.07 14.03 23.58
CA GLY A 471 -18.13 14.98 23.94
C GLY A 471 -18.07 15.49 25.39
N HIS A 472 -17.15 14.99 26.20
CA HIS A 472 -16.87 15.46 27.55
C HIS A 472 -15.71 16.47 27.52
N ILE A 473 -15.75 17.41 28.46
CA ILE A 473 -14.82 18.55 28.54
C ILE A 473 -13.94 18.39 29.77
N TYR A 474 -12.64 18.58 29.58
CA TYR A 474 -11.60 18.31 30.56
C TYR A 474 -10.71 19.53 30.76
N ASP A 475 -10.47 19.94 32.01
CA ASP A 475 -9.49 20.99 32.35
C ASP A 475 -8.12 20.37 32.63
N CYS A 476 -7.25 20.38 31.62
CA CYS A 476 -5.92 19.81 31.71
C CYS A 476 -4.86 20.79 32.24
N THR A 477 -5.23 22.02 32.62
CA THR A 477 -4.27 23.09 33.01
C THR A 477 -3.28 22.64 34.07
N ARG A 478 -3.76 21.93 35.11
CA ARG A 478 -2.91 21.42 36.19
C ARG A 478 -2.06 20.21 35.79
N PHE A 479 -2.45 19.48 34.74
CA PHE A 479 -1.75 18.29 34.25
C PHE A 479 -0.69 18.60 33.18
N LEU A 480 -0.67 19.83 32.64
CA LEU A 480 0.25 20.26 31.58
C LEU A 480 1.74 19.97 31.85
N LYS A 481 2.17 20.01 33.11
CA LYS A 481 3.57 19.77 33.52
C LYS A 481 3.89 18.29 33.74
N ASP A 482 2.88 17.49 34.06
CA ASP A 482 3.02 16.05 34.36
C ASP A 482 2.73 15.17 33.14
N HIS A 483 2.24 15.76 32.05
CA HIS A 483 1.93 15.07 30.80
C HIS A 483 3.19 14.45 30.16
N PRO A 484 3.29 13.11 30.00
CA PRO A 484 4.50 12.46 29.50
C PRO A 484 4.91 12.84 28.07
N GLY A 485 3.95 13.27 27.24
CA GLY A 485 4.22 13.82 25.90
C GLY A 485 4.61 15.30 25.90
N GLY A 486 4.89 15.90 27.06
CA GLY A 486 5.22 17.32 27.25
C GLY A 486 4.02 18.27 27.14
N THR A 487 4.17 19.46 27.71
CA THR A 487 3.14 20.53 27.76
C THR A 487 2.59 20.90 26.38
N VAL A 488 3.47 21.02 25.38
CA VAL A 488 3.14 21.47 24.01
C VAL A 488 2.10 20.57 23.33
N SER A 489 2.12 19.26 23.64
CA SER A 489 1.20 18.29 23.04
C SER A 489 -0.27 18.53 23.41
N ILE A 490 -0.53 19.01 24.64
CA ILE A 490 -1.89 19.40 25.07
C ILE A 490 -2.23 20.80 24.54
N LEU A 491 -1.30 21.77 24.61
CA LEU A 491 -1.54 23.14 24.16
C LEU A 491 -1.89 23.23 22.67
N ASN A 492 -1.27 22.42 21.82
CA ASN A 492 -1.60 22.28 20.38
C ASN A 492 -3.05 21.78 20.12
N LYS A 493 -3.79 21.40 21.15
CA LYS A 493 -5.19 20.93 21.11
C LYS A 493 -6.12 21.66 22.08
N ALA A 494 -5.60 22.58 22.90
CA ALA A 494 -6.40 23.34 23.84
C ALA A 494 -7.45 24.20 23.12
N GLY A 495 -8.66 24.28 23.68
CA GLY A 495 -9.83 24.90 23.07
C GLY A 495 -10.48 24.11 21.93
N THR A 496 -10.09 22.84 21.68
CA THR A 496 -10.58 22.03 20.55
C THR A 496 -11.09 20.64 20.94
N ASN A 497 -11.88 20.02 20.05
CA ASN A 497 -12.18 18.60 20.15
C ASN A 497 -11.02 17.77 19.60
N CYS A 498 -10.37 17.03 20.49
CA CYS A 498 -9.19 16.24 20.21
C CYS A 498 -9.42 14.73 20.33
N THR A 499 -10.66 14.27 20.52
CA THR A 499 -11.07 12.85 20.66
C THR A 499 -10.23 11.89 19.80
N LYS A 500 -10.21 12.12 18.48
CA LYS A 500 -9.47 11.29 17.51
C LYS A 500 -7.96 11.28 17.71
N ALA A 501 -7.38 12.40 18.15
CA ALA A 501 -5.94 12.49 18.46
C ALA A 501 -5.63 11.89 19.83
N PHE A 502 -6.54 12.00 20.80
CA PHE A 502 -6.41 11.41 22.12
C PHE A 502 -6.42 9.87 22.05
N ASP A 503 -7.44 9.28 21.41
CA ASP A 503 -7.58 7.83 21.27
C ASP A 503 -6.45 7.17 20.45
N ALA A 504 -5.80 7.92 19.56
CA ALA A 504 -4.73 7.41 18.71
C ALA A 504 -3.40 7.15 19.45
N ILE A 505 -3.19 7.80 20.60
CA ILE A 505 -1.89 7.79 21.32
C ILE A 505 -1.98 7.41 22.81
N HIS A 506 -3.17 7.45 23.42
CA HIS A 506 -3.37 7.18 24.84
C HIS A 506 -3.93 5.77 25.10
N SER A 507 -3.33 5.06 26.06
CA SER A 507 -3.80 3.77 26.56
C SER A 507 -5.07 3.90 27.42
N ASP A 508 -5.71 2.78 27.74
CA ASP A 508 -6.93 2.80 28.54
C ASP A 508 -6.70 3.33 29.98
N ASN A 509 -5.56 3.05 30.61
CA ASN A 509 -5.15 3.68 31.88
C ASN A 509 -5.08 5.21 31.78
N ALA A 510 -4.69 5.76 30.62
CA ALA A 510 -4.65 7.20 30.40
C ALA A 510 -6.06 7.79 30.18
N LYS A 511 -7.01 7.02 29.65
CA LYS A 511 -8.44 7.39 29.59
C LYS A 511 -9.06 7.43 30.99
N GLU A 512 -8.79 6.43 31.84
CA GLU A 512 -9.21 6.43 33.24
C GLU A 512 -8.61 7.61 34.02
N MET A 513 -7.35 7.95 33.77
CA MET A 513 -6.69 9.10 34.39
C MET A 513 -7.27 10.44 33.93
N LEU A 514 -7.66 10.56 32.65
CA LEU A 514 -8.27 11.77 32.09
C LEU A 514 -9.58 12.13 32.82
N GLU A 515 -10.36 11.14 33.27
CA GLU A 515 -11.65 11.37 33.92
C GLU A 515 -11.57 12.19 35.21
N LYS A 516 -10.41 12.20 35.88
CA LYS A 516 -10.13 13.06 37.05
C LYS A 516 -10.15 14.56 36.73
N TYR A 517 -10.05 14.93 35.46
CA TYR A 517 -10.02 16.30 34.97
C TYR A 517 -11.34 16.74 34.31
N ARG A 518 -12.37 15.88 34.31
CA ARG A 518 -13.66 16.19 33.68
C ARG A 518 -14.35 17.32 34.44
N ILE A 519 -14.79 18.34 33.70
CA ILE A 519 -15.55 19.47 34.23
C ILE A 519 -17.00 19.51 33.72
N GLY A 520 -17.31 18.78 32.65
CA GLY A 520 -18.68 18.72 32.11
C GLY A 520 -18.79 18.16 30.69
N GLU A 521 -19.82 18.60 29.98
CA GLU A 521 -20.24 18.09 28.66
C GLU A 521 -20.48 19.19 27.62
N LEU A 522 -20.31 18.85 26.35
CA LEU A 522 -20.52 19.77 25.24
C LEU A 522 -21.99 19.81 24.79
N ILE A 523 -22.57 21.00 24.71
CA ILE A 523 -23.91 21.21 24.17
C ILE A 523 -23.93 20.89 22.66
N THR A 524 -24.76 19.93 22.27
CA THR A 524 -25.12 19.65 20.87
C THR A 524 -26.56 20.10 20.62
N ILE A 525 -26.74 21.12 19.78
CA ILE A 525 -28.07 21.59 19.38
C ILE A 525 -28.53 20.72 18.20
N GLY A 526 -29.54 19.88 18.43
CA GLY A 526 -30.15 19.08 17.37
C GLY A 526 -31.13 19.91 16.54
N TYR A 527 -30.97 19.88 15.21
CA TYR A 527 -32.03 20.31 14.28
C TYR A 527 -33.02 19.17 14.09
N THR A 528 -34.20 19.27 14.70
CA THR A 528 -35.35 18.39 14.40
C THR A 528 -36.22 19.04 13.34
N SER A 529 -36.27 18.43 12.15
CA SER A 529 -37.16 18.84 11.07
C SER A 529 -38.50 18.10 11.16
N ASP A 530 -39.48 18.67 11.85
CA ASP A 530 -40.86 18.18 11.81
C ASP A 530 -41.70 18.99 10.83
N SER A 531 -42.33 18.28 9.89
CA SER A 531 -43.28 18.82 8.93
C SER A 531 -44.67 18.25 9.21
N THR A 532 -45.51 19.03 9.89
CA THR A 532 -46.95 18.75 10.00
C THR A 532 -47.77 20.01 9.76
N THR A 533 -48.54 19.99 8.68
CA THR A 533 -49.52 21.02 8.32
C THR A 533 -50.84 20.83 9.06
N SER A 534 -51.33 21.87 9.73
CA SER A 534 -52.78 22.09 9.92
C SER A 534 -53.09 23.54 10.27
N SER A 535 -53.94 24.18 9.47
CA SER A 535 -54.34 25.58 9.59
C SER A 535 -55.23 25.86 10.82
N PRO A 536 -55.16 27.05 11.44
CA PRO A 536 -56.21 27.54 12.33
C PRO A 536 -57.26 28.33 11.55
N ASN A 537 -58.47 27.79 11.43
CA ASN A 537 -59.65 28.57 11.07
C ASN A 537 -60.18 29.24 12.36
N ASN A 538 -60.26 30.56 12.39
CA ASN A 538 -61.03 31.28 13.40
C ASN A 538 -61.68 32.50 12.75
N SER A 539 -63.01 32.50 12.69
CA SER A 539 -63.80 33.52 12.02
C SER A 539 -64.67 34.28 13.00
N ILE A 540 -64.60 35.61 12.90
CA ILE A 540 -65.66 36.58 13.25
C ILE A 540 -65.87 36.86 14.76
N HIS A 541 -65.61 38.11 15.15
CA HIS A 541 -66.71 38.98 15.53
C HIS A 541 -66.44 40.44 15.13
N GLY A 542 -67.47 41.05 14.54
CA GLY A 542 -67.61 42.48 14.34
C GLY A 542 -69.11 42.74 14.41
N THR A 543 -69.58 43.09 15.62
CA THR A 543 -70.99 43.03 16.08
C THR A 543 -71.65 41.65 16.05
#